data_AF-A0A932JVB0-F1
#
_entry.id   AF-A0A932JVB0-F1
#
_cell.length_a   1.000
_cell.length_b   1.000
_cell.length_c   1.000
_cell.angle_alpha   90.00
_cell.angle_beta   90.00
_cell.angle_gamma   90.00
#
_symmetry.space_group_name_H-M   'P 1'
#
loop_
_entity.id
_entity.type
_entity.pdbx_description
1 polymer ?
#
loop_
_entity_poly.entity_id
_entity_poly.type
_entity_poly.pdbx_seq_one_letter_code
_entity_poly.pdbx_strand_id
1 'polypeptide(L)'
;MLGWLKSLFGPEAPPPEPPPARPISPLERFRSAGRPAEQVTALEALAKAGGPEALGELVRVIKDLSSIHAQIAAARLLGELGGPEARAALERVAGDDFWRESRGRRLQGGGGMGMSAAEGRRFAEQDEKMVRQACRNALEKLKP
;
A
#
# COMPACT_ATOMS: atom_id res chain seq x y z
N MET A 1 33.55 -50.49 24.26
CA MET A 1 32.41 -49.61 24.61
C MET A 1 32.54 -48.33 23.78
N LEU A 2 31.43 -47.77 23.29
CA LEU A 2 31.32 -46.54 22.46
C LEU A 2 31.45 -46.69 20.92
N GLY A 3 30.75 -47.66 20.33
CA GLY A 3 30.54 -47.75 18.86
C GLY A 3 29.28 -47.05 18.33
N TRP A 4 28.47 -46.44 19.19
CA TRP A 4 27.13 -45.95 18.88
C TRP A 4 27.06 -44.44 18.55
N LEU A 5 28.15 -43.68 18.76
CA LEU A 5 28.16 -42.22 18.60
C LEU A 5 28.46 -41.72 17.19
N LYS A 6 28.83 -42.60 16.25
CA LYS A 6 29.20 -42.20 14.88
C LYS A 6 28.04 -42.24 13.87
N SER A 7 26.83 -42.61 14.33
CA SER A 7 25.62 -42.74 13.50
C SER A 7 24.60 -41.62 13.69
N LEU A 8 24.80 -40.72 14.66
CA LEU A 8 23.89 -39.59 14.90
C LEU A 8 24.24 -38.35 14.06
N PHE A 9 25.44 -38.32 13.49
CA PHE A 9 25.90 -37.28 12.56
C PHE A 9 26.08 -37.91 11.17
N GLY A 10 24.97 -38.34 10.55
CA GLY A 10 24.92 -38.38 9.08
C GLY A 10 25.16 -36.97 8.55
N PRO A 11 25.60 -36.79 7.27
CA PRO A 11 25.93 -35.46 6.75
C PRO A 11 24.73 -34.55 7.02
N GLU A 12 24.96 -33.56 7.88
CA GLU A 12 23.96 -32.55 8.22
C GLU A 12 23.43 -32.05 6.88
N ALA A 13 22.17 -32.35 6.57
CA ALA A 13 21.56 -31.87 5.35
C ALA A 13 21.83 -30.36 5.34
N PRO A 14 22.45 -29.81 4.27
CA PRO A 14 22.77 -28.39 4.26
C PRO A 14 21.49 -27.64 4.66
N PRO A 15 21.59 -26.65 5.56
CA PRO A 15 20.42 -25.91 6.04
C PRO A 15 19.60 -25.56 4.81
N PRO A 16 18.27 -25.80 4.82
CA PRO A 16 17.45 -25.66 3.63
C PRO A 16 17.79 -24.33 2.99
N GLU A 17 18.30 -24.37 1.75
CA GLU A 17 18.72 -23.16 1.05
C GLU A 17 17.60 -22.15 1.22
N PRO A 18 17.88 -20.93 1.73
CA PRO A 18 16.82 -19.94 1.92
C PRO A 18 16.07 -19.87 0.60
N PRO A 19 14.72 -19.99 0.61
CA PRO A 19 13.95 -20.04 -0.62
C PRO A 19 14.44 -18.93 -1.52
N PRO A 20 14.73 -19.21 -2.81
CA PRO A 20 15.43 -18.27 -3.69
C PRO A 20 14.77 -16.92 -3.50
N ALA A 21 15.55 -15.93 -3.07
CA ALA A 21 15.04 -14.65 -2.60
C ALA A 21 13.98 -14.17 -3.59
N ARG A 22 12.70 -14.35 -3.24
CA ARG A 22 11.62 -13.93 -4.13
C ARG A 22 11.89 -12.45 -4.35
N PRO A 23 11.91 -11.95 -5.60
CA PRO A 23 12.02 -10.53 -5.82
C PRO A 23 10.94 -9.90 -4.95
N ILE A 24 11.39 -9.15 -3.93
CA ILE A 24 10.51 -8.58 -2.91
C ILE A 24 9.47 -7.81 -3.69
N SER A 25 8.20 -8.22 -3.54
CA SER A 25 7.13 -7.62 -4.32
C SER A 25 7.14 -6.10 -4.07
N PRO A 26 6.77 -5.25 -5.03
CA PRO A 26 6.71 -3.81 -4.81
C PRO A 26 5.90 -3.44 -3.54
N LEU A 27 4.93 -4.28 -3.17
CA LEU A 27 4.14 -4.22 -1.93
C LEU A 27 4.92 -4.49 -0.66
N GLU A 28 5.81 -5.48 -0.66
CA GLU A 28 6.68 -5.77 0.50
C GLU A 28 7.76 -4.70 0.65
N ARG A 29 8.30 -4.18 -0.47
CA ARG A 29 9.16 -2.98 -0.44
C ARG A 29 8.39 -1.77 0.10
N PHE A 30 7.15 -1.59 -0.33
CA PHE A 30 6.26 -0.54 0.17
C PHE A 30 6.00 -0.66 1.67
N ARG A 31 5.69 -1.86 2.17
CA ARG A 31 5.45 -2.12 3.60
C ARG A 31 6.71 -1.92 4.46
N SER A 32 7.90 -2.14 3.88
CA SER A 32 9.18 -1.86 4.54
C SER A 32 9.63 -0.40 4.39
N ALA A 33 9.04 0.37 3.47
CA ALA A 33 9.39 1.76 3.23
C ALA A 33 8.81 2.65 4.34
N GLY A 34 9.67 3.11 5.24
CA GLY A 34 9.31 4.04 6.31
C GLY A 34 9.15 5.49 5.85
N ARG A 35 9.70 5.85 4.67
CA ARG A 35 9.70 7.22 4.15
C ARG A 35 8.66 7.40 3.03
N PRO A 36 7.92 8.52 3.01
CA PRO A 36 6.91 8.80 1.98
C PRO A 36 7.44 8.75 0.54
N ALA A 37 8.69 9.17 0.31
CA ALA A 37 9.30 9.16 -1.02
C ALA A 37 9.50 7.72 -1.55
N GLU A 38 9.99 6.82 -0.70
CA GLU A 38 10.22 5.40 -1.05
C GLU A 38 8.88 4.69 -1.34
N GLN A 39 7.83 5.05 -0.60
CA GLN A 39 6.47 4.57 -0.86
C GLN A 39 5.98 4.98 -2.25
N VAL A 40 6.18 6.24 -2.65
CA VAL A 40 5.79 6.72 -3.98
C VAL A 40 6.56 5.95 -5.06
N THR A 41 7.87 5.76 -4.92
CA THR A 41 8.67 5.00 -5.89
C THR A 41 8.19 3.55 -6.02
N ALA A 42 7.79 2.91 -4.92
CA ALA A 42 7.24 1.56 -4.96
C ALA A 42 5.88 1.50 -5.68
N LEU A 43 5.02 2.50 -5.45
CA LEU A 43 3.73 2.64 -6.14
C LEU A 43 3.92 2.88 -7.65
N GLU A 44 4.88 3.72 -8.03
CA GLU A 44 5.23 3.97 -9.44
C GLU A 44 5.73 2.68 -10.12
N ALA A 45 6.57 1.90 -9.44
CA ALA A 45 7.03 0.62 -9.96
C ALA A 45 5.87 -0.37 -10.17
N LEU A 46 4.90 -0.38 -9.25
CA LEU A 46 3.71 -1.22 -9.34
C LEU A 46 2.78 -0.76 -10.47
N ALA A 47 2.58 0.54 -10.65
CA ALA A 47 1.84 1.08 -11.80
C ALA A 47 2.55 0.77 -13.13
N LYS A 48 3.89 0.88 -13.20
CA LYS A 48 4.66 0.52 -14.40
C LYS A 48 4.63 -0.97 -14.72
N ALA A 49 4.54 -1.83 -13.70
CA ALA A 49 4.35 -3.27 -13.91
C ALA A 49 3.02 -3.54 -14.63
N GLY A 50 2.01 -2.67 -14.42
CA GLY A 50 0.75 -2.69 -15.13
C GLY A 50 -0.13 -3.91 -14.80
N GLY A 51 -1.25 -4.01 -15.50
CA GLY A 51 -2.19 -5.12 -15.35
C GLY A 51 -3.27 -4.92 -14.27
N PRO A 52 -4.28 -5.80 -14.26
CA PRO A 52 -5.41 -5.72 -13.34
C PRO A 52 -4.98 -5.95 -11.88
N GLU A 53 -3.95 -6.76 -11.62
CA GLU A 53 -3.42 -6.92 -10.26
C GLU A 53 -2.82 -5.62 -9.72
N ALA A 54 -2.12 -4.84 -10.55
CA ALA A 54 -1.53 -3.57 -10.14
C ALA A 54 -2.61 -2.55 -9.73
N LEU A 55 -3.72 -2.47 -10.48
CA LEU A 55 -4.85 -1.62 -10.13
C LEU A 55 -5.48 -2.01 -8.78
N GLY A 56 -5.73 -3.30 -8.56
CA GLY A 56 -6.31 -3.79 -7.32
C GLY A 56 -5.41 -3.52 -6.11
N GLU A 57 -4.11 -3.67 -6.28
CA GLU A 57 -3.14 -3.42 -5.22
C GLU A 57 -2.96 -1.93 -4.92
N LEU A 58 -2.90 -1.04 -5.93
CA LEU A 58 -2.90 0.41 -5.73
C LEU A 58 -4.12 0.87 -4.91
N VAL A 59 -5.32 0.37 -5.24
CA VAL A 59 -6.55 0.69 -4.50
C VAL A 59 -6.44 0.23 -3.05
N ARG A 60 -5.91 -0.96 -2.79
CA ARG A 60 -5.78 -1.50 -1.43
C ARG A 60 -4.84 -0.69 -0.56
N VAL A 61 -3.68 -0.30 -1.08
CA VAL A 61 -2.65 0.36 -0.26
C VAL A 61 -2.98 1.82 0.05
N ILE A 62 -3.83 2.49 -0.74
CA ILE A 62 -4.19 3.91 -0.51
C ILE A 62 -4.69 4.15 0.93
N LYS A 63 -5.51 3.26 1.48
CA LYS A 63 -6.05 3.43 2.84
C LYS A 63 -5.03 3.17 3.95
N ASP A 64 -3.98 2.42 3.66
CA ASP A 64 -2.93 2.00 4.60
C ASP A 64 -1.73 2.96 4.60
N LEU A 65 -1.67 3.87 3.61
CA LEU A 65 -0.68 4.92 3.55
C LEU A 65 -0.82 5.90 4.73
N SER A 66 0.29 6.15 5.42
CA SER A 66 0.36 7.15 6.49
C SER A 66 0.52 8.57 5.96
N SER A 67 1.05 8.73 4.75
CA SER A 67 1.30 10.03 4.12
C SER A 67 0.22 10.39 3.10
N ILE A 68 -0.36 11.57 3.26
CA ILE A 68 -1.29 12.16 2.29
C ILE A 68 -0.66 12.34 0.91
N HIS A 69 0.64 12.69 0.84
CA HIS A 69 1.34 12.84 -0.43
C HIS A 69 1.39 11.52 -1.20
N ALA A 70 1.64 10.40 -0.51
CA ALA A 70 1.67 9.09 -1.12
C ALA A 70 0.26 8.65 -1.57
N GLN A 71 -0.79 9.00 -0.84
CA GLN A 71 -2.19 8.71 -1.24
C GLN A 71 -2.59 9.44 -2.52
N ILE A 72 -2.25 10.73 -2.58
CA ILE A 72 -2.48 11.54 -3.78
C ILE A 72 -1.67 10.97 -4.96
N ALA A 73 -0.41 10.56 -4.74
CA ALA A 73 0.40 9.96 -5.78
C ALA A 73 -0.23 8.65 -6.31
N ALA A 74 -0.66 7.76 -5.43
CA ALA A 74 -1.35 6.53 -5.82
C ALA A 74 -2.63 6.80 -6.62
N ALA A 75 -3.45 7.78 -6.21
CA ALA A 75 -4.64 8.18 -6.96
C ALA A 75 -4.28 8.76 -8.35
N ARG A 76 -3.16 9.49 -8.47
CA ARG A 76 -2.69 9.99 -9.77
C ARG A 76 -2.21 8.86 -10.67
N LEU A 77 -1.47 7.90 -10.13
CA LEU A 77 -0.99 6.72 -10.86
C LEU A 77 -2.14 5.87 -11.40
N LEU A 78 -3.22 5.70 -10.62
CA LEU A 78 -4.45 5.09 -11.11
C LEU A 78 -4.99 5.83 -12.36
N GLY A 79 -4.99 7.17 -12.34
CA GLY A 79 -5.36 7.98 -13.50
C GLY A 79 -4.42 7.85 -14.70
N GLU A 80 -3.12 7.65 -14.46
CA GLU A 80 -2.14 7.47 -15.54
C GLU A 80 -2.22 6.10 -16.19
N LEU A 81 -2.59 5.06 -15.42
CA LEU A 81 -2.84 3.72 -15.96
C LEU A 81 -3.96 3.71 -17.00
N GLY A 82 -5.01 4.50 -16.76
CA GLY A 82 -6.13 4.67 -17.68
C GLY A 82 -6.93 3.39 -17.95
N GLY A 83 -7.93 3.52 -18.82
CA GLY A 83 -8.88 2.46 -19.12
C GLY A 83 -10.08 2.37 -18.15
N PRO A 84 -11.04 1.48 -18.46
CA PRO A 84 -12.28 1.34 -17.68
C PRO A 84 -12.02 0.81 -16.27
N GLU A 85 -11.02 -0.04 -16.08
CA GLU A 85 -10.65 -0.57 -14.77
C GLU A 85 -10.04 0.50 -13.86
N ALA A 86 -9.19 1.39 -14.41
CA ALA A 86 -8.65 2.54 -13.69
C ALA A 86 -9.76 3.52 -13.28
N ARG A 87 -10.73 3.76 -14.17
CA ARG A 87 -11.89 4.58 -13.86
C ARG A 87 -12.69 4.00 -12.70
N ALA A 88 -13.01 2.71 -12.73
CA ALA A 88 -13.72 2.03 -11.65
C ALA A 88 -12.93 2.07 -10.32
N ALA A 89 -11.60 1.92 -10.39
CA ALA A 89 -10.71 2.05 -9.23
C ALA A 89 -10.76 3.46 -8.63
N LEU A 90 -10.69 4.51 -9.45
CA LEU A 90 -10.77 5.90 -9.01
C LEU A 90 -12.14 6.24 -8.41
N GLU A 91 -13.23 5.79 -9.02
CA GLU A 91 -14.59 5.95 -8.50
C GLU A 91 -14.74 5.28 -7.13
N ARG A 92 -14.16 4.08 -6.96
CA ARG A 92 -14.13 3.37 -5.67
C ARG A 92 -13.38 4.16 -4.60
N VAL A 93 -12.17 4.66 -4.91
CA VAL A 93 -11.35 5.44 -3.96
C VAL A 93 -12.00 6.79 -3.61
N ALA A 94 -12.73 7.39 -4.56
CA ALA A 94 -13.47 8.63 -4.32
C ALA A 94 -14.73 8.44 -3.46
N GLY A 95 -15.22 7.20 -3.32
CA GLY A 95 -16.41 6.86 -2.54
C GLY A 95 -16.20 6.91 -1.02
N ASP A 96 -17.25 7.25 -0.28
CA ASP A 96 -17.21 7.32 1.20
C ASP A 96 -16.96 5.96 1.84
N ASP A 97 -17.49 4.90 1.22
CA ASP A 97 -17.39 3.54 1.75
C ASP A 97 -15.94 3.05 1.85
N PHE A 98 -15.10 3.45 0.89
CA PHE A 98 -13.68 3.08 0.87
C PHE A 98 -12.93 3.59 2.12
N TRP A 99 -13.27 4.78 2.61
CA TRP A 99 -12.59 5.41 3.74
C TRP A 99 -13.19 5.04 5.10
N ARG A 100 -14.39 4.45 5.13
CA ARG A 100 -15.09 4.07 6.37
C ARG A 100 -14.21 3.25 7.32
N GLU A 101 -13.49 2.26 6.79
CA GLU A 101 -12.57 1.42 7.58
C GLU A 101 -11.30 2.17 8.02
N SER A 102 -10.76 3.03 7.14
CA SER A 102 -9.54 3.82 7.42
C SER A 102 -9.78 4.86 8.52
N ARG A 103 -10.96 5.50 8.54
CA ARG A 103 -11.36 6.44 9.61
C ARG A 103 -11.23 5.81 10.99
N GLY A 104 -11.70 4.56 11.16
CA GLY A 104 -11.58 3.85 12.44
C GLY A 104 -10.13 3.63 12.91
N ARG A 105 -9.22 3.25 11.98
CA ARG A 105 -7.80 3.02 12.30
C ARG A 105 -7.04 4.33 12.55
N ARG A 106 -7.29 5.37 11.75
CA ARG A 106 -6.66 6.69 11.91
C ARG A 106 -7.02 7.34 13.25
N LEU A 107 -8.20 7.06 13.76
CA LEU A 107 -8.63 7.55 15.07
C LEU A 107 -7.94 6.87 16.26
N GLN A 108 -7.49 5.63 16.09
CA GLN A 108 -6.75 4.92 17.14
C GLN A 108 -5.26 5.32 17.18
N GLY A 109 -4.69 5.79 16.07
CA GLY A 109 -3.28 6.19 15.98
C GLY A 109 -2.94 7.58 16.57
N GLY A 110 -3.94 8.41 16.89
CA GLY A 110 -3.74 9.80 17.33
C GLY A 110 -3.30 9.99 18.78
N GLY A 111 -3.32 8.94 19.60
CA GLY A 111 -3.06 9.02 21.05
C GLY A 111 -1.65 9.48 21.44
N GLY A 112 -0.68 9.47 20.51
CA GLY A 112 0.72 9.82 20.79
C GLY A 112 1.10 11.29 20.59
N MET A 113 0.29 12.10 19.90
CA MET A 113 0.64 13.50 19.56
C MET A 113 -0.04 14.55 20.45
N GLY A 114 -0.75 14.15 21.51
CA GLY A 114 -1.48 15.10 22.37
C GLY A 114 -2.68 15.78 21.68
N MET A 115 -3.07 15.33 20.49
CA MET A 115 -4.27 15.79 19.78
C MET A 115 -5.52 15.09 20.31
N SER A 116 -6.63 15.83 20.38
CA SER A 116 -7.92 15.24 20.68
C SER A 116 -8.38 14.34 19.53
N ALA A 117 -9.23 13.36 19.84
CA ALA A 117 -9.87 12.53 18.82
C ALA A 117 -10.68 13.36 17.79
N ALA A 118 -11.17 14.54 18.18
CA ALA A 118 -11.89 15.45 17.28
C ALA A 118 -10.95 16.13 16.27
N GLU A 119 -9.74 16.50 16.68
CA GLU A 119 -8.72 17.06 15.78
C GLU A 119 -8.20 15.99 14.82
N GLY A 120 -7.93 14.78 15.32
CA GLY A 120 -7.57 13.64 14.47
C GLY A 120 -8.62 13.31 13.42
N ARG A 121 -9.92 13.40 13.78
CA ARG A 121 -11.02 13.28 12.80
C ARG A 121 -10.93 14.34 11.71
N ARG A 122 -10.80 15.61 12.08
CA ARG A 122 -10.74 16.72 11.11
C ARG A 122 -9.57 16.58 10.15
N PHE A 123 -8.39 16.20 10.63
CA PHE A 123 -7.23 15.96 9.77
C PHE A 123 -7.47 14.80 8.79
N ALA A 124 -7.98 13.66 9.29
CA ALA A 124 -8.28 12.51 8.42
C ALA A 124 -9.34 12.82 7.36
N GLU A 125 -10.38 13.57 7.70
CA GLU A 125 -11.42 14.03 6.77
C GLU A 125 -10.86 15.02 5.73
N GLN A 126 -9.95 15.89 6.12
CA GLN A 126 -9.32 16.85 5.22
C GLN A 126 -8.38 16.15 4.24
N ASP A 127 -7.60 15.18 4.70
CA ASP A 127 -6.77 14.32 3.86
C ASP A 127 -7.62 13.56 2.84
N GLU A 128 -8.69 12.92 3.32
CA GLU A 128 -9.64 12.21 2.48
C GLU A 128 -10.24 13.13 1.39
N LYS A 129 -10.62 14.36 1.74
CA LYS A 129 -11.11 15.36 0.76
C LYS A 129 -10.08 15.65 -0.33
N MET A 130 -8.80 15.77 0.04
CA MET A 130 -7.73 16.00 -0.93
C MET A 130 -7.55 14.80 -1.87
N VAL A 131 -7.56 13.57 -1.34
CA VAL A 131 -7.47 12.36 -2.19
C VAL A 131 -8.67 12.25 -3.12
N ARG A 132 -9.89 12.50 -2.62
CA ARG A 132 -11.11 12.53 -3.45
C ARG A 132 -11.04 13.58 -4.55
N GLN A 133 -10.44 14.75 -4.28
CA GLN A 133 -10.22 15.75 -5.32
C GLN A 133 -9.22 15.28 -6.36
N ALA A 134 -8.12 14.64 -5.94
CA ALA A 134 -7.15 14.06 -6.86
C ALA A 134 -7.79 12.98 -7.77
N CYS A 135 -8.64 12.12 -7.21
CA CYS A 135 -9.39 11.13 -7.99
C CYS A 135 -10.32 11.79 -9.01
N ARG A 136 -11.06 12.84 -8.63
CA ARG A 136 -11.91 13.59 -9.56
C ARG A 136 -11.11 14.20 -10.70
N ASN A 137 -9.99 14.86 -10.39
CA ASN A 137 -9.12 15.44 -11.41
C ASN A 137 -8.54 14.37 -12.36
N ALA A 138 -8.25 13.18 -11.84
CA ALA A 138 -7.80 12.05 -12.64
C ALA A 138 -8.92 11.52 -13.55
N LEU A 139 -10.14 11.38 -13.03
CA LEU A 139 -11.32 10.98 -13.80
C LEU A 139 -11.65 11.97 -14.93
N GLU A 140 -11.52 13.27 -14.70
CA GLU A 140 -11.74 14.30 -15.73
C GLU A 140 -10.71 14.22 -16.87
N LYS A 141 -9.50 13.76 -16.58
CA LYS A 141 -8.45 13.54 -17.59
C LYS A 141 -8.70 12.28 -18.41
N LEU A 142 -9.34 11.27 -17.81
CA LEU A 142 -9.73 10.02 -18.47
C LEU A 142 -10.98 10.20 -19.35
N LYS A 143 -11.04 11.29 -20.13
CA LYS A 143 -12.18 11.59 -21.04
C LYS A 143 -12.63 10.32 -21.78
N PRO A 144 -13.96 10.14 -21.95
CA PRO A 144 -14.55 8.93 -22.52
C PRO A 144 -14.05 8.63 -23.93
#